data_AF-A0A959IWE8-F1
#
_entry.id   AF-A0A959IWE8-F1
#
_cell.length_a   1.000
_cell.length_b   1.000
_cell.length_c   1.000
_cell.angle_alpha   90.00
_cell.angle_beta   90.00
_cell.angle_gamma   90.00
#
_symmetry.space_group_name_H-M   'P 1'
#
loop_
_entity.id
_entity.type
_entity.pdbx_description
1 polymer ?
#
loop_
_entity_poly.entity_id
_entity_poly.type
_entity_poly.pdbx_seq_one_letter_code
_entity_poly.pdbx_strand_id
1 'polypeptide(L)'
;MTRLQELGKLFFGQLQRIAALDETVPNAEIYLAQYQLLQQLFVAYTQHERLHFTTLFARMAYALQQSQASPRLTAAIHRLRKKLRQEMDRPIPTKEATFDPAQGIHILSRTIAHLFDLEIPSALEPYLAIPLDFQREERRVDQFQGSLRLVLIGMDKDEELLFGRQSEAPEIIWKVHYNIAERNENFNPTIQAIESVLKFPVTVQLLDTEQVNPDRLYPRGIILEPDYLMDVSAVAECFKPTGPMPTSFLLKKFLPFEPSIPLLIGNIANF
;
A
#
# COMPACT_ATOMS: atom_id res chain seq x y z
N MET A 1 32.39 9.57 -9.49
CA MET A 1 31.21 8.71 -9.25
C MET A 1 30.85 8.82 -7.79
N THR A 2 29.58 9.10 -7.50
CA THR A 2 29.09 9.13 -6.11
C THR A 2 28.86 7.69 -5.61
N ARG A 3 29.01 7.45 -4.31
CA ARG A 3 28.72 6.14 -3.66
C ARG A 3 27.32 5.60 -4.01
N LEU A 4 26.38 6.50 -4.26
CA LEU A 4 25.02 6.20 -4.71
C LEU A 4 25.00 5.57 -6.12
N GLN A 5 25.80 6.08 -7.06
CA GLN A 5 25.90 5.53 -8.42
C GLN A 5 26.55 4.14 -8.45
N GLU A 6 27.49 3.85 -7.54
CA GLU A 6 28.07 2.50 -7.40
C GLU A 6 27.03 1.48 -6.93
N LEU A 7 26.16 1.87 -5.99
CA LEU A 7 25.02 1.04 -5.58
C LEU A 7 24.05 0.80 -6.74
N GLY A 8 23.73 1.84 -7.52
CA GLY A 8 22.88 1.69 -8.70
C GLY A 8 23.42 0.70 -9.73
N LYS A 9 24.74 0.71 -9.98
CA LYS A 9 25.41 -0.29 -10.84
C LYS A 9 25.29 -1.71 -10.30
N LEU A 10 25.41 -1.88 -8.99
CA LEU A 10 25.25 -3.19 -8.35
C LEU A 10 23.83 -3.72 -8.53
N PHE A 11 22.81 -2.87 -8.37
CA PHE A 11 21.42 -3.24 -8.62
C PHE A 11 21.14 -3.58 -10.09
N PHE A 12 21.74 -2.85 -11.04
CA PHE A 12 21.69 -3.25 -12.45
C PHE A 12 22.32 -4.61 -12.70
N GLY A 13 23.49 -4.89 -12.10
CA GLY A 13 24.14 -6.19 -12.21
C GLY A 13 23.29 -7.34 -11.64
N GLN A 14 22.58 -7.10 -10.54
CA GLN A 14 21.61 -8.06 -10.00
C GLN A 14 20.42 -8.25 -10.94
N LEU A 15 19.86 -7.15 -11.47
CA LEU A 15 18.73 -7.22 -12.41
C LEU A 15 19.09 -7.95 -13.70
N GLN A 16 20.30 -7.75 -14.21
CA GLN A 16 20.81 -8.50 -15.37
C GLN A 16 20.92 -10.00 -15.11
N ARG A 17 21.31 -10.41 -13.89
CA ARG A 17 21.31 -11.83 -13.52
C ARG A 17 19.90 -12.41 -13.49
N ILE A 18 18.93 -11.66 -12.98
CA ILE A 18 17.51 -12.07 -12.99
C ILE A 18 17.00 -12.18 -14.44
N ALA A 19 17.35 -11.22 -15.29
CA ALA A 19 16.99 -11.21 -16.71
C ALA A 19 17.67 -12.32 -17.54
N ALA A 20 18.78 -12.87 -17.04
CA ALA A 20 19.52 -13.96 -17.67
C ALA A 20 19.13 -15.34 -17.14
N LEU A 21 18.12 -15.44 -16.27
CA LEU A 21 17.57 -16.73 -15.85
C LEU A 21 16.88 -17.39 -17.05
N ASP A 22 17.25 -18.63 -17.34
CA ASP A 22 16.68 -19.40 -18.45
C ASP A 22 15.17 -19.62 -18.28
N GLU A 23 14.47 -19.84 -19.40
CA GLU A 23 13.04 -20.24 -19.43
C GLU A 23 12.72 -21.52 -18.64
N THR A 24 13.75 -22.26 -18.22
CA THR A 24 13.63 -23.46 -17.36
C THR A 24 13.35 -23.13 -15.90
N VAL A 25 13.63 -21.90 -15.47
CA VAL A 25 13.38 -21.44 -14.10
C VAL A 25 11.90 -21.13 -13.93
N PRO A 26 11.24 -21.65 -12.88
CA PRO A 26 9.85 -21.30 -12.60
C PRO A 26 9.66 -19.78 -12.43
N ASN A 27 8.62 -19.21 -13.05
CA ASN A 27 8.29 -17.78 -12.89
C ASN A 27 8.19 -17.33 -11.42
N ALA A 28 7.78 -18.24 -10.52
CA ALA A 28 7.73 -17.97 -9.08
C ALA A 28 9.09 -17.54 -8.49
N GLU A 29 10.19 -18.16 -8.93
CA GLU A 29 11.54 -17.80 -8.49
C GLU A 29 11.95 -16.42 -9.03
N ILE A 30 11.57 -16.13 -10.28
CA ILE A 30 11.81 -14.83 -10.91
C ILE A 30 11.03 -13.73 -10.16
N TYR A 31 9.76 -13.97 -9.79
CA TYR A 31 8.97 -13.02 -9.01
C TYR A 31 9.56 -12.77 -7.63
N LEU A 32 10.01 -13.84 -6.95
CA LEU A 32 10.67 -13.72 -5.66
C LEU A 32 11.96 -12.89 -5.76
N ALA A 33 12.79 -13.15 -6.77
CA ALA A 33 14.03 -12.40 -7.00
C ALA A 33 13.76 -10.92 -7.31
N GLN A 34 12.75 -10.62 -8.13
CA GLN A 34 12.33 -9.25 -8.41
C GLN A 34 11.80 -8.54 -7.17
N TYR A 35 11.02 -9.22 -6.34
CA TYR A 35 10.48 -8.66 -5.10
C TYR A 35 11.59 -8.37 -4.07
N GLN A 36 12.55 -9.29 -3.93
CA GLN A 36 13.73 -9.09 -3.08
C GLN A 36 14.59 -7.92 -3.58
N LEU A 37 14.82 -7.82 -4.89
CA LEU A 37 15.55 -6.72 -5.50
C LEU A 37 14.85 -5.38 -5.23
N LEU A 38 13.53 -5.32 -5.40
CA LEU A 38 12.70 -4.15 -5.08
C LEU A 38 12.86 -3.75 -3.61
N GLN A 39 12.78 -4.70 -2.69
CA GLN A 39 12.98 -4.42 -1.26
C GLN A 39 14.36 -3.86 -0.96
N GLN A 40 15.41 -4.53 -1.45
CA GLN A 40 16.80 -4.12 -1.25
C GLN A 40 17.08 -2.74 -1.85
N LEU A 41 16.53 -2.47 -3.04
CA LEU A 41 16.62 -1.19 -3.73
C LEU A 41 16.14 -0.03 -2.84
N PHE A 42 14.91 -0.10 -2.35
CA PHE A 42 14.35 0.96 -1.52
C PHE A 42 14.99 1.02 -0.14
N VAL A 43 15.42 -0.11 0.43
CA VAL A 43 16.15 -0.12 1.71
C VAL A 43 17.49 0.59 1.58
N ALA A 44 18.26 0.28 0.53
CA ALA A 44 19.56 0.89 0.28
C ALA A 44 19.43 2.37 -0.09
N TYR A 45 18.44 2.73 -0.91
CA TYR A 45 18.21 4.12 -1.29
C TYR A 45 17.89 5.02 -0.09
N THR A 46 17.07 4.54 0.84
CA THR A 46 16.69 5.32 2.03
C THR A 46 17.56 5.07 3.26
N GLN A 47 18.72 4.40 3.12
CA GLN A 47 19.53 3.98 4.27
C GLN A 47 20.13 5.16 5.06
N HIS A 48 20.33 6.30 4.40
CA HIS A 48 20.90 7.51 4.98
C HIS A 48 19.85 8.41 5.62
N GLU A 49 18.57 8.08 5.45
CA GLU A 49 17.46 8.86 5.98
C GLU A 49 17.30 8.60 7.48
N ARG A 50 16.99 9.66 8.24
CA ARG A 50 16.70 9.56 9.68
C ARG A 50 15.25 9.18 9.97
N LEU A 51 14.53 8.68 8.96
CA LEU A 51 13.12 8.32 9.03
C LEU A 51 12.95 6.82 9.29
N HIS A 52 12.01 6.50 10.18
CA HIS A 52 11.64 5.12 10.48
C HIS A 52 10.42 4.75 9.65
N PHE A 53 10.59 3.83 8.71
CA PHE A 53 9.50 3.34 7.86
C PHE A 53 8.91 2.05 8.44
N THR A 54 7.64 2.10 8.83
CA THR A 54 6.90 0.94 9.36
C THR A 54 6.49 -0.07 8.30
N THR A 55 6.43 0.35 7.03
CA THR A 55 6.06 -0.52 5.89
C THR A 55 6.96 -0.25 4.68
N LEU A 56 7.11 -1.26 3.81
CA LEU A 56 7.77 -1.09 2.51
C LEU A 56 7.03 -0.06 1.65
N PHE A 57 5.70 0.00 1.73
CA PHE A 57 4.90 1.01 1.04
C PHE A 57 5.30 2.43 1.43
N ALA A 58 5.36 2.73 2.73
CA ALA A 58 5.72 4.06 3.20
C ALA A 58 7.15 4.45 2.75
N ARG A 59 8.08 3.48 2.79
CA ARG A 59 9.45 3.67 2.30
C ARG A 59 9.50 3.98 0.81
N MET A 60 8.76 3.24 -0.01
CA MET A 60 8.68 3.46 -1.46
C MET A 60 8.07 4.82 -1.78
N ALA A 61 6.93 5.16 -1.17
CA ALA A 61 6.24 6.42 -1.39
C ALA A 61 7.15 7.61 -1.07
N TYR A 62 7.86 7.55 0.07
CA TYR A 62 8.85 8.54 0.44
C TYR A 62 9.98 8.66 -0.58
N ALA A 63 10.61 7.55 -0.96
CA ALA A 63 11.74 7.55 -1.90
C ALA A 63 11.33 8.09 -3.29
N LEU A 64 10.15 7.71 -3.78
CA LEU A 64 9.62 8.15 -5.08
C LEU A 64 9.24 9.63 -5.05
N GLN A 65 8.68 10.11 -3.95
CA GLN A 65 8.40 11.53 -3.75
C GLN A 65 9.69 12.36 -3.67
N GLN A 66 10.66 11.92 -2.88
CA GLN A 66 11.94 12.60 -2.69
C GLN A 66 12.76 12.69 -3.99
N SER A 67 12.73 11.62 -4.80
CA SER A 67 13.37 11.58 -6.11
C SER A 67 12.55 12.23 -7.23
N GLN A 68 11.39 12.82 -6.93
CA GLN A 68 10.48 13.43 -7.91
C GLN A 68 10.11 12.46 -9.06
N ALA A 69 9.86 11.20 -8.74
CA ALA A 69 9.46 10.20 -9.71
C ALA A 69 8.14 10.60 -10.39
N SER A 70 8.06 10.35 -11.71
CA SER A 70 6.84 10.66 -12.47
C SER A 70 5.65 9.84 -11.95
N PRO A 71 4.41 10.37 -11.98
CA PRO A 71 3.22 9.62 -11.54
C PRO A 71 3.04 8.28 -12.25
N ARG A 72 3.53 8.16 -13.49
CA ARG A 72 3.52 6.91 -14.26
C ARG A 72 4.48 5.87 -13.68
N LEU A 73 5.72 6.28 -13.35
CA LEU A 73 6.72 5.39 -12.75
C LEU A 73 6.29 4.95 -11.35
N THR A 74 5.80 5.89 -10.55
CA THR A 74 5.29 5.65 -9.20
C THR A 74 4.14 4.65 -9.20
N ALA A 75 3.14 4.84 -10.08
CA ALA A 75 2.05 3.88 -10.23
C ALA A 75 2.54 2.50 -10.69
N ALA A 76 3.50 2.45 -11.64
CA ALA A 76 4.03 1.21 -12.18
C ALA A 76 4.77 0.38 -11.11
N ILE A 77 5.65 0.99 -10.32
CA ILE A 77 6.43 0.27 -9.30
C ILE A 77 5.56 -0.21 -8.13
N HIS A 78 4.53 0.55 -7.74
CA HIS A 78 3.57 0.11 -6.73
C HIS A 78 2.69 -1.04 -7.24
N ARG A 79 2.24 -0.99 -8.50
CA ARG A 79 1.51 -2.10 -9.13
C ARG A 79 2.39 -3.34 -9.24
N LEU A 80 3.65 -3.19 -9.63
CA LEU A 80 4.62 -4.28 -9.67
C LEU A 80 4.72 -4.97 -8.30
N ARG A 81 4.96 -4.19 -7.24
CA ARG A 81 5.04 -4.74 -5.88
C ARG A 81 3.80 -5.58 -5.53
N LYS A 82 2.61 -5.07 -5.84
CA LYS A 82 1.34 -5.76 -5.57
C LYS A 82 1.21 -7.06 -6.37
N LYS A 83 1.49 -7.03 -7.67
CA LYS A 83 1.45 -8.20 -8.55
C LYS A 83 2.44 -9.28 -8.13
N LEU A 84 3.69 -8.90 -7.82
CA LEU A 84 4.69 -9.82 -7.29
C LEU A 84 4.22 -10.47 -5.98
N ARG A 85 3.62 -9.69 -5.08
CA ARG A 85 3.09 -10.21 -3.83
C ARG A 85 1.94 -11.20 -4.05
N GLN A 86 1.00 -10.86 -4.94
CA GLN A 86 -0.12 -11.74 -5.30
C GLN A 86 0.36 -13.07 -5.90
N GLU A 87 1.33 -13.05 -6.81
CA GLU A 87 1.87 -14.27 -7.41
C GLU A 87 2.67 -15.11 -6.39
N MET A 88 3.34 -14.48 -5.42
CA MET A 88 4.03 -15.18 -4.32
C MET A 88 3.08 -15.82 -3.30
N ASP A 89 1.94 -15.18 -3.02
CA ASP A 89 0.96 -15.67 -2.04
C ASP A 89 -0.02 -16.69 -2.67
N ARG A 90 0.13 -17.05 -3.95
CA ARG A 90 -0.72 -18.04 -4.64
C ARG A 90 -0.46 -19.47 -4.13
N PRO A 91 -1.50 -20.22 -3.75
CA PRO A 91 -1.36 -21.58 -3.25
C PRO A 91 -0.98 -22.59 -4.35
N ILE A 92 -1.26 -22.31 -5.63
CA ILE A 92 -0.93 -23.17 -6.77
C ILE A 92 -0.31 -22.32 -7.89
N PRO A 93 0.95 -22.59 -8.29
CA PRO A 93 1.54 -21.94 -9.46
C PRO A 93 0.80 -22.42 -10.72
N THR A 94 -0.04 -21.56 -11.27
CA THR A 94 -0.77 -21.84 -12.52
C THR A 94 0.15 -21.51 -13.70
N LYS A 95 0.06 -22.26 -14.81
CA LYS A 95 0.87 -21.98 -16.02
C LYS A 95 0.56 -20.63 -16.67
N GLU A 96 -0.62 -20.07 -16.42
CA GLU A 96 -1.02 -18.74 -16.87
C GLU A 96 -0.72 -17.73 -15.75
N ALA A 97 0.50 -17.20 -15.76
CA ALA A 97 0.85 -16.06 -14.93
C ALA A 97 -0.02 -14.86 -15.32
N THR A 98 -0.57 -14.13 -14.34
CA THR A 98 -1.33 -12.90 -14.64
C THR A 98 -0.42 -11.71 -14.91
N PHE A 99 0.90 -11.93 -14.82
CA PHE A 99 1.93 -10.91 -14.91
C PHE A 99 3.16 -11.48 -15.60
N ASP A 100 3.54 -10.89 -16.72
CA ASP A 100 4.78 -11.25 -17.43
C ASP A 100 6.01 -10.78 -16.61
N PRO A 101 6.91 -11.69 -16.18
CA PRO A 101 8.13 -11.32 -15.46
C PRO A 101 8.97 -10.26 -16.19
N ALA A 102 8.93 -10.21 -17.51
CA ALA A 102 9.68 -9.27 -18.32
C ALA A 102 9.19 -7.82 -18.14
N GLN A 103 7.90 -7.60 -17.83
CA GLN A 103 7.38 -6.30 -17.42
C GLN A 103 7.99 -5.84 -16.08
N GLY A 104 8.26 -6.78 -15.17
CA GLY A 104 8.94 -6.48 -13.92
C GLY A 104 10.36 -5.97 -14.12
N ILE A 105 11.10 -6.57 -15.06
CA ILE A 105 12.44 -6.13 -15.46
C ILE A 105 12.40 -4.73 -16.05
N HIS A 106 11.43 -4.43 -16.92
CA HIS A 106 11.23 -3.09 -17.48
C HIS A 106 11.06 -2.04 -16.38
N ILE A 107 10.12 -2.25 -15.45
CA ILE A 107 9.80 -1.29 -14.40
C ILE A 107 10.98 -1.09 -13.45
N LEU A 108 11.65 -2.17 -13.04
CA LEU A 108 12.82 -2.11 -12.18
C LEU A 108 13.97 -1.38 -12.86
N SER A 109 14.20 -1.61 -14.16
CA SER A 109 15.24 -0.91 -14.93
C SER A 109 15.02 0.61 -14.90
N ARG A 110 13.78 1.06 -15.19
CA ARG A 110 13.43 2.49 -15.12
C ARG A 110 13.53 3.06 -13.71
N THR A 111 13.15 2.28 -12.70
CA THR A 111 13.19 2.70 -11.29
C THR A 111 14.63 2.87 -10.82
N ILE A 112 15.52 1.93 -11.12
CA ILE A 112 16.94 2.01 -10.78
C ILE A 112 17.59 3.20 -11.49
N ALA A 113 17.35 3.36 -12.80
CA ALA A 113 17.84 4.50 -13.58
C ALA A 113 17.41 5.83 -12.96
N HIS A 114 16.14 5.96 -12.59
CA HIS A 114 15.58 7.17 -11.97
C HIS A 114 16.16 7.45 -10.59
N LEU A 115 16.19 6.45 -9.69
CA LEU A 115 16.64 6.65 -8.31
C LEU A 115 18.13 6.97 -8.23
N PHE A 116 18.96 6.39 -9.11
CA PHE A 116 20.42 6.53 -9.04
C PHE A 116 21.03 7.48 -10.06
N ASP A 117 20.21 8.08 -10.92
CA ASP A 117 20.64 8.95 -12.02
C ASP A 117 21.69 8.26 -12.91
N LEU A 118 21.28 7.11 -13.47
CA LEU A 118 22.12 6.24 -14.28
C LEU A 118 21.41 5.88 -15.59
N GLU A 119 22.20 5.71 -16.66
CA GLU A 119 21.72 5.15 -17.91
C GLU A 119 21.43 3.64 -17.76
N ILE A 120 20.43 3.16 -18.50
CA ILE A 120 20.04 1.76 -18.49
C ILE A 120 21.07 0.97 -19.32
N PRO A 121 21.66 -0.11 -18.79
CA PRO A 121 22.59 -0.94 -19.55
C PRO A 121 21.96 -1.56 -20.80
N SER A 122 22.73 -1.68 -21.88
CA SER A 122 22.29 -2.24 -23.16
C SER A 122 21.67 -3.65 -23.07
N ALA A 123 22.16 -4.46 -22.12
CA ALA A 123 21.61 -5.79 -21.86
C ALA A 123 20.12 -5.78 -21.43
N LEU A 124 19.60 -4.64 -20.94
CA LEU A 124 18.22 -4.50 -20.47
C LEU A 124 17.33 -3.73 -21.46
N GLU A 125 17.90 -3.18 -22.54
CA GLU A 125 17.13 -2.48 -23.60
C GLU A 125 16.01 -3.31 -24.22
N PRO A 126 16.16 -4.63 -24.47
CA PRO A 126 15.07 -5.44 -25.03
C PRO A 126 13.80 -5.41 -24.18
N TYR A 127 13.95 -5.31 -22.85
CA TYR A 127 12.84 -5.27 -21.91
C TYR A 127 12.11 -3.93 -21.92
N LEU A 128 12.75 -2.84 -22.37
CA LEU A 128 12.14 -1.51 -22.42
C LEU A 128 11.11 -1.37 -23.54
N ALA A 129 11.18 -2.22 -24.56
CA ALA A 129 10.21 -2.27 -25.66
C ALA A 129 8.90 -2.95 -25.26
N ILE A 130 8.90 -3.68 -24.13
CA ILE A 130 7.73 -4.41 -23.65
C ILE A 130 6.67 -3.38 -23.21
N PRO A 131 5.45 -3.40 -23.78
CA PRO A 131 4.40 -2.51 -23.36
C PRO A 131 4.11 -2.78 -21.89
N LEU A 132 4.17 -1.72 -21.08
CA LEU A 132 3.68 -1.78 -19.72
C LEU A 132 2.16 -1.90 -19.83
N ASP A 133 1.62 -3.08 -19.55
CA ASP A 133 0.18 -3.35 -19.60
C ASP A 133 -0.50 -2.79 -18.33
N PHE A 134 -0.25 -1.52 -18.10
CA PHE A 134 -0.88 -0.73 -17.07
C PHE A 134 -1.75 0.26 -17.79
N GLN A 135 -2.86 -0.22 -18.35
CA GLN A 135 -3.98 0.67 -18.60
C GLN A 135 -4.26 1.37 -17.28
N ARG A 136 -3.96 2.67 -17.25
CA ARG A 136 -4.55 3.55 -16.26
C ARG A 136 -6.00 3.51 -16.68
N GLU A 137 -6.86 2.85 -15.91
CA GLU A 137 -8.28 3.17 -16.02
C GLU A 137 -8.35 4.68 -15.85
N GLU A 138 -8.53 5.43 -16.93
CA GLU A 138 -8.83 6.84 -16.86
C GLU A 138 -10.22 6.90 -16.23
N ARG A 139 -10.22 6.92 -14.90
CA ARG A 139 -11.42 7.05 -14.10
C ARG A 139 -11.93 8.46 -14.31
N ARG A 140 -12.95 8.61 -15.13
CA ARG A 140 -13.74 9.83 -15.16
C ARG A 140 -14.45 9.91 -13.82
N VAL A 141 -13.99 10.82 -12.97
CA VAL A 141 -14.65 11.10 -11.70
C VAL A 141 -15.93 11.84 -12.05
N ASP A 142 -17.06 11.17 -11.86
CA ASP A 142 -18.38 11.76 -12.11
C ASP A 142 -18.75 12.72 -10.97
N GLN A 143 -18.42 12.32 -9.74
CA GLN A 143 -18.69 13.12 -8.55
C GLN A 143 -17.58 12.94 -7.49
N PHE A 144 -17.31 14.00 -6.75
CA PHE A 144 -16.45 13.95 -5.56
C PHE A 144 -17.29 14.19 -4.31
N GLN A 145 -17.11 13.35 -3.30
CA GLN A 145 -17.79 13.44 -2.02
C GLN A 145 -16.75 13.48 -0.90
N GLY A 146 -16.66 14.61 -0.19
CA GLY A 146 -15.69 14.78 0.90
C GLY A 146 -15.89 13.76 2.03
N SER A 147 -17.14 13.42 2.31
CA SER A 147 -17.48 12.37 3.26
C SER A 147 -18.76 11.63 2.83
N LEU A 148 -18.76 10.31 2.94
CA LEU A 148 -19.92 9.46 2.66
C LEU A 148 -20.08 8.36 3.72
N ARG A 149 -21.25 8.30 4.37
CA ARG A 149 -21.56 7.27 5.38
C ARG A 149 -22.24 6.08 4.73
N LEU A 150 -21.74 4.88 4.99
CA LEU A 150 -22.27 3.62 4.48
C LEU A 150 -22.39 2.57 5.59
N VAL A 151 -23.35 1.67 5.42
CA VAL A 151 -23.37 0.38 6.14
C VAL A 151 -22.84 -0.68 5.17
N LEU A 152 -21.67 -1.23 5.46
CA LEU A 152 -21.11 -2.34 4.70
C LEU A 152 -21.85 -3.62 5.04
N ILE A 153 -22.21 -4.40 4.02
CA ILE A 153 -23.01 -5.63 4.12
C ILE A 153 -22.28 -6.87 3.62
N GLY A 154 -21.13 -6.71 2.96
CA GLY A 154 -20.33 -7.82 2.46
C GLY A 154 -19.07 -7.33 1.76
N MET A 155 -18.28 -8.27 1.27
CA MET A 155 -17.06 -8.00 0.50
C MET A 155 -16.78 -9.09 -0.52
N ASP A 156 -16.03 -8.72 -1.56
CA ASP A 156 -15.39 -9.61 -2.51
C ASP A 156 -13.89 -9.36 -2.43
N LYS A 157 -13.13 -10.39 -2.04
CA LYS A 157 -11.68 -10.29 -1.88
C LYS A 157 -10.92 -10.35 -3.19
N ASP A 158 -11.44 -11.11 -4.14
CA ASP A 158 -10.78 -11.35 -5.40
C ASP A 158 -10.81 -10.08 -6.24
N GLU A 159 -11.94 -9.37 -6.19
CA GLU A 159 -12.14 -8.07 -6.85
C GLU A 159 -11.78 -6.85 -5.98
N GLU A 160 -11.39 -7.07 -4.71
CA GLU A 160 -11.06 -6.02 -3.74
C GLU A 160 -12.17 -4.97 -3.56
N LEU A 161 -13.38 -5.47 -3.39
CA LEU A 161 -14.62 -4.70 -3.26
C LEU A 161 -15.27 -4.89 -1.89
N LEU A 162 -15.81 -3.79 -1.35
CA LEU A 162 -16.78 -3.83 -0.25
C LEU A 162 -18.14 -3.42 -0.80
N PHE A 163 -19.19 -4.11 -0.37
CA PHE A 163 -20.56 -3.77 -0.73
C PHE A 163 -21.20 -3.01 0.43
N GLY A 164 -21.77 -1.85 0.14
CA GLY A 164 -22.40 -1.01 1.16
C GLY A 164 -23.67 -0.31 0.67
N ARG A 165 -24.47 0.17 1.61
CA ARG A 165 -25.71 0.92 1.36
C ARG A 165 -25.74 2.19 2.18
N GLN A 166 -26.38 3.23 1.66
CA GLN A 166 -26.72 4.40 2.45
C GLN A 166 -28.03 4.15 3.20
N SER A 167 -28.19 4.79 4.36
CA SER A 167 -29.44 4.71 5.12
C SER A 167 -30.60 5.39 4.38
N GLU A 168 -30.33 6.44 3.60
CA GLU A 168 -31.35 7.20 2.87
C GLU A 168 -31.82 6.52 1.58
N ALA A 169 -31.04 5.59 1.04
CA ALA A 169 -31.31 4.89 -0.23
C ALA A 169 -30.84 3.42 -0.14
N PRO A 170 -31.56 2.56 0.61
CA PRO A 170 -31.16 1.17 0.84
C PRO A 170 -31.19 0.28 -0.40
N GLU A 171 -31.89 0.69 -1.46
CA GLU A 171 -31.98 -0.02 -2.74
C GLU A 171 -30.68 0.05 -3.56
N ILE A 172 -29.83 1.06 -3.34
CA ILE A 172 -28.59 1.24 -4.08
C ILE A 172 -27.46 0.51 -3.36
N ILE A 173 -26.81 -0.42 -4.05
CA ILE A 173 -25.60 -1.10 -3.57
C ILE A 173 -24.38 -0.40 -4.15
N TRP A 174 -23.62 0.24 -3.27
CA TRP A 174 -22.35 0.85 -3.59
C TRP A 174 -21.21 -0.19 -3.56
N LYS A 175 -20.35 -0.13 -4.57
CA LYS A 175 -19.13 -0.92 -4.69
C LYS A 175 -17.92 -0.08 -4.31
N VAL A 176 -17.41 -0.28 -3.11
CA VAL A 176 -16.28 0.48 -2.57
C VAL A 176 -14.99 -0.28 -2.86
N HIS A 177 -14.13 0.28 -3.70
CA HIS A 177 -12.83 -0.31 -4.00
C HIS A 177 -11.82 -0.01 -2.87
N TYR A 178 -11.17 -1.06 -2.37
CA TYR A 178 -10.06 -0.96 -1.42
C TYR A 178 -8.76 -1.51 -2.03
N ASN A 179 -7.66 -1.48 -1.27
CA ASN A 179 -6.35 -1.96 -1.72
C ASN A 179 -5.79 -1.25 -2.97
N ILE A 180 -6.12 0.03 -3.14
CA ILE A 180 -5.60 0.84 -4.24
C ILE A 180 -4.29 1.49 -3.78
N ALA A 181 -3.22 1.19 -4.51
CA ALA A 181 -1.90 1.77 -4.29
C ALA A 181 -1.97 3.30 -4.24
N GLU A 182 -1.26 3.89 -3.27
CA GLU A 182 -1.19 5.34 -3.03
C GLU A 182 -2.52 6.02 -2.69
N ARG A 183 -3.58 5.23 -2.46
CA ARG A 183 -4.89 5.76 -2.11
C ARG A 183 -5.38 5.22 -0.78
N ASN A 184 -5.63 3.92 -0.69
CA ASN A 184 -6.28 3.32 0.47
C ASN A 184 -5.73 1.92 0.85
N GLU A 185 -4.61 1.50 0.27
CA GLU A 185 -3.93 0.24 0.62
C GLU A 185 -3.54 0.14 2.11
N ASN A 186 -3.23 1.26 2.75
CA ASN A 186 -2.95 1.33 4.18
C ASN A 186 -4.13 0.88 5.07
N PHE A 187 -5.34 0.80 4.52
CA PHE A 187 -6.53 0.29 5.23
C PHE A 187 -6.72 -1.22 5.09
N ASN A 188 -5.86 -1.96 4.38
CA ASN A 188 -5.99 -3.43 4.28
C ASN A 188 -6.06 -4.14 5.65
N PRO A 189 -5.27 -3.77 6.68
CA PRO A 189 -5.43 -4.37 8.02
C PRO A 189 -6.80 -4.08 8.62
N THR A 190 -7.35 -2.89 8.36
CA THR A 190 -8.70 -2.50 8.77
C THR A 190 -9.75 -3.39 8.09
N ILE A 191 -9.62 -3.62 6.78
CA ILE A 191 -10.54 -4.51 6.03
C ILE A 191 -10.45 -5.96 6.54
N GLN A 192 -9.24 -6.45 6.82
CA GLN A 192 -9.05 -7.77 7.42
C GLN A 192 -9.69 -7.87 8.81
N ALA A 193 -9.68 -6.80 9.61
CA ALA A 193 -10.35 -6.75 10.91
C ALA A 193 -11.89 -6.78 10.78
N ILE A 194 -12.46 -6.16 9.75
CA ILE A 194 -13.90 -6.27 9.45
C ILE A 194 -14.28 -7.73 9.24
N GLU A 195 -13.51 -8.45 8.43
CA GLU A 195 -13.81 -9.83 8.12
C GLU A 195 -13.63 -10.77 9.31
N SER A 196 -12.49 -10.68 9.99
CA SER A 196 -12.07 -11.66 10.99
C SER A 196 -12.66 -11.41 12.38
N VAL A 197 -12.97 -10.15 12.73
CA VAL A 197 -13.35 -9.75 14.09
C VAL A 197 -14.75 -9.14 14.13
N LEU A 198 -14.99 -8.04 13.41
CA LEU A 198 -16.24 -7.28 13.55
C LEU A 198 -17.43 -8.00 12.91
N LYS A 199 -17.19 -8.60 11.74
CA LYS A 199 -18.17 -9.20 10.83
C LYS A 199 -19.21 -8.20 10.34
N PHE A 200 -19.79 -8.47 9.18
CA PHE A 200 -20.85 -7.63 8.61
C PHE A 200 -22.17 -7.80 9.37
N PRO A 201 -23.03 -6.76 9.43
CA PRO A 201 -22.81 -5.41 8.88
C PRO A 201 -21.97 -4.50 9.78
N VAL A 202 -21.23 -3.57 9.17
CA VAL A 202 -20.38 -2.57 9.88
C VAL A 202 -20.63 -1.19 9.33
N THR A 203 -20.73 -0.19 10.20
CA THR A 203 -20.90 1.21 9.76
C THR A 203 -19.53 1.80 9.45
N VAL A 204 -19.41 2.48 8.31
CA VAL A 204 -18.18 3.16 7.91
C VAL A 204 -18.44 4.58 7.45
N GLN A 205 -17.44 5.42 7.65
CA GLN A 205 -17.35 6.74 7.03
C GLN A 205 -16.22 6.73 6.02
N LEU A 206 -16.56 6.89 4.74
CA LEU A 206 -15.61 7.08 3.66
C LEU A 206 -15.22 8.55 3.58
N LEU A 207 -13.93 8.82 3.33
CA LEU A 207 -13.36 10.16 3.20
C LEU A 207 -12.76 10.37 1.82
N ASP A 208 -12.90 11.59 1.29
CA ASP A 208 -12.39 12.04 -0.02
C ASP A 208 -12.66 10.99 -1.11
N THR A 209 -13.95 10.72 -1.31
CA THR A 209 -14.42 9.62 -2.14
C THR A 209 -14.70 10.11 -3.55
N GLU A 210 -14.00 9.52 -4.52
CA GLU A 210 -14.30 9.69 -5.94
C GLU A 210 -15.34 8.66 -6.35
N GLN A 211 -16.45 9.13 -6.91
CA GLN A 211 -17.47 8.28 -7.53
C GLN A 211 -17.19 8.20 -9.04
N VAL A 212 -17.14 6.99 -9.56
CA VAL A 212 -16.81 6.70 -10.96
C VAL A 212 -17.79 5.65 -11.46
N ASN A 213 -18.55 5.95 -12.52
CA ASN A 213 -19.75 5.20 -12.86
C ASN A 213 -20.78 5.28 -11.70
N PRO A 214 -22.07 5.00 -11.92
CA PRO A 214 -23.11 5.36 -10.95
C PRO A 214 -22.97 4.67 -9.58
N ASP A 215 -22.28 3.53 -9.48
CA ASP A 215 -22.25 2.69 -8.27
C ASP A 215 -20.85 2.42 -7.68
N ARG A 216 -19.75 2.92 -8.26
CA ARG A 216 -18.39 2.63 -7.75
C ARG A 216 -17.77 3.80 -7.01
N LEU A 217 -17.18 3.48 -5.86
CA LEU A 217 -16.59 4.43 -4.95
C LEU A 217 -15.11 4.12 -4.72
N TYR A 218 -14.30 5.16 -4.79
CA TYR A 218 -12.86 5.11 -4.61
C TYR A 218 -12.49 6.05 -3.44
N PRO A 219 -12.61 5.61 -2.18
CA PRO A 219 -12.28 6.44 -1.02
C PRO A 219 -10.77 6.59 -0.83
N ARG A 220 -10.31 7.69 -0.22
CA ARG A 220 -8.95 7.81 0.32
C ARG A 220 -8.87 7.33 1.76
N GLY A 221 -9.89 7.61 2.55
CA GLY A 221 -9.97 7.19 3.95
C GLY A 221 -11.16 6.28 4.21
N ILE A 222 -10.98 5.30 5.11
CA ILE A 222 -12.05 4.42 5.59
C ILE A 222 -12.01 4.42 7.12
N ILE A 223 -13.01 5.05 7.74
CA ILE A 223 -13.18 5.04 9.20
C ILE A 223 -14.22 3.98 9.55
N LEU A 224 -13.88 3.07 10.47
CA LEU A 224 -14.83 2.10 11.03
C LEU A 224 -15.54 2.70 12.24
N GLU A 225 -16.83 2.39 12.36
CA GLU A 225 -17.68 2.80 13.48
C GLU A 225 -17.48 4.29 13.82
N PRO A 226 -17.84 5.21 12.91
CA PRO A 226 -17.52 6.63 13.05
C PRO A 226 -18.13 7.28 14.30
N ASP A 227 -19.16 6.66 14.89
CA ASP A 227 -19.80 7.12 16.12
C ASP A 227 -19.04 6.64 17.39
N TYR A 228 -18.04 5.76 17.25
CA TYR A 228 -17.21 5.30 18.36
C TYR A 228 -16.10 6.32 18.67
N LEU A 229 -16.29 7.07 19.75
CA LEU A 229 -15.32 8.06 20.21
C LEU A 229 -14.10 7.38 20.85
N MET A 230 -12.91 7.76 20.38
CA MET A 230 -11.63 7.33 20.92
C MET A 230 -10.84 8.53 21.47
N ASP A 231 -10.20 8.33 22.63
CA ASP A 231 -9.25 9.28 23.17
C ASP A 231 -8.02 9.37 22.26
N VAL A 232 -7.63 10.59 21.88
CA VAL A 232 -6.43 10.85 21.06
C VAL A 232 -5.17 10.36 21.76
N SER A 233 -5.11 10.45 23.09
CA SER A 233 -3.97 9.97 23.90
C SER A 233 -3.81 8.45 23.78
N ALA A 234 -4.92 7.72 23.78
CA ALA A 234 -4.92 6.28 23.60
C ALA A 234 -4.38 5.87 22.22
N VAL A 235 -4.75 6.61 21.18
CA VAL A 235 -4.22 6.42 19.83
C VAL A 235 -2.72 6.73 19.78
N ALA A 236 -2.30 7.87 20.34
CA ALA A 236 -0.89 8.27 20.37
C ALA A 236 -0.01 7.22 21.06
N GLU A 237 -0.48 6.65 22.16
CA GLU A 237 0.27 5.63 22.89
C GLU A 237 0.47 4.32 22.14
N CYS A 238 -0.41 4.02 21.17
CA CYS A 238 -0.27 2.85 20.30
C CYS A 238 0.90 2.99 19.33
N PHE A 239 1.48 4.18 19.15
CA PHE A 239 2.67 4.37 18.31
C PHE A 239 3.93 4.34 19.18
N LYS A 240 4.70 3.26 19.10
CA LYS A 240 6.00 3.12 19.77
C LYS A 240 7.14 3.31 18.77
N PRO A 241 8.38 3.60 19.24
CA PRO A 241 9.55 3.63 18.36
C PRO A 241 9.78 2.32 17.60
N THR A 242 9.35 1.19 18.18
CA THR A 242 9.42 -0.15 17.57
C THR A 242 8.30 -0.43 16.57
N GLY A 243 7.32 0.48 16.44
CA GLY A 243 6.19 0.36 15.53
C GLY A 243 4.82 0.48 16.22
N PRO A 244 3.74 0.36 15.45
CA PRO A 244 2.39 0.39 15.98
C PRO A 244 2.11 -0.86 16.85
N MET A 245 1.67 -0.64 18.09
CA MET A 245 1.32 -1.67 19.06
C MET A 245 -0.08 -1.40 19.63
N PRO A 246 -1.15 -1.69 18.86
CA PRO A 246 -2.54 -1.42 19.27
C PRO A 246 -2.98 -2.23 20.50
N THR A 247 -2.34 -3.36 20.77
CA THR A 247 -2.60 -4.19 21.96
C THR A 247 -2.24 -3.51 23.27
N SER A 248 -1.35 -2.51 23.24
CA SER A 248 -0.97 -1.74 24.44
C SER A 248 -2.15 -0.95 25.02
N PHE A 249 -3.00 -0.39 24.16
CA PHE A 249 -4.24 0.26 24.58
C PHE A 249 -5.21 -0.72 25.23
N LEU A 250 -5.36 -1.91 24.64
CA LEU A 250 -6.23 -2.94 25.20
C LEU A 250 -5.77 -3.37 26.60
N LEU A 251 -4.47 -3.59 26.80
CA LEU A 251 -3.90 -3.93 28.11
C LEU A 251 -4.20 -2.86 29.16
N LYS A 252 -4.09 -1.57 28.81
CA LYS A 252 -4.40 -0.48 29.75
C LYS A 252 -5.84 -0.46 30.21
N LYS A 253 -6.80 -0.92 29.39
CA LYS A 253 -8.19 -1.05 29.83
C LYS A 253 -8.41 -2.07 30.94
N PHE A 254 -7.46 -3.00 31.14
CA PHE A 254 -7.48 -3.97 32.23
C PHE A 254 -6.68 -3.54 33.47
N LEU A 255 -5.90 -2.45 33.36
CA LEU A 255 -5.11 -1.93 34.47
C LEU A 255 -5.94 -0.92 35.28
N PRO A 256 -5.75 -0.87 36.61
CA PRO A 256 -6.35 0.18 37.42
C PRO A 256 -5.79 1.55 37.01
N PHE A 257 -6.63 2.57 37.12
CA PHE A 257 -6.19 3.94 36.92
C PHE A 257 -5.30 4.38 38.08
N GLU A 258 -4.06 4.80 37.78
CA GLU A 258 -3.13 5.33 38.77
C GLU A 258 -3.04 6.86 38.66
N PRO A 259 -3.51 7.62 39.67
CA PRO A 259 -3.39 9.07 39.65
C PRO A 259 -1.93 9.48 39.81
N SER A 260 -1.45 10.36 38.94
CA SER A 260 -0.12 10.96 39.05
C SER A 260 -0.21 12.44 39.42
N ILE A 261 0.81 12.96 40.11
CA ILE A 261 0.91 14.38 40.49
C ILE A 261 0.73 15.30 39.25
N PRO A 262 1.39 15.04 38.10
CA PRO A 262 1.17 15.85 36.89
C PRO A 262 -0.28 15.85 36.40
N LEU A 263 -0.97 14.71 36.48
CA LEU A 263 -2.37 14.58 36.05
C LEU A 263 -3.34 15.31 36.99
N LEU A 264 -3.08 15.27 38.30
CA LEU A 264 -3.84 16.03 39.29
C LEU A 264 -3.68 17.54 39.09
N ILE A 265 -2.44 18.02 38.87
CA ILE A 265 -2.16 19.44 38.58
C ILE A 265 -2.85 19.86 37.27
N GLY A 266 -2.77 19.04 36.22
CA GLY A 266 -3.44 19.30 34.95
C GLY A 266 -4.97 19.41 35.08
N ASN A 267 -5.58 18.53 35.88
CA ASN A 267 -7.02 18.59 36.14
C ASN A 267 -7.42 19.85 36.93
N ILE A 268 -6.60 20.27 37.90
CA ILE A 268 -6.84 21.52 38.65
C ILE A 268 -6.71 22.74 37.73
N ALA A 269 -5.75 22.75 36.81
CA ALA A 269 -5.53 23.86 35.88
C ALA A 269 -6.60 23.98 34.77
N ASN A 270 -7.33 22.90 34.48
CA ASN A 270 -8.43 22.88 33.50
C ASN A 270 -9.80 23.27 34.08
N PHE A 271 -9.87 23.54 35.38
CA PHE A 271 -11.06 24.07 36.09
C PHE A 271 -10.95 25.58 36.27
#